data_AF-A0A7N9CWE3-F1
#
_entry.id   AF-A0A7N9CWE3-F1
#
_cell.length_a   1.000
_cell.length_b   1.000
_cell.length_c   1.000
_cell.angle_alpha   90.00
_cell.angle_beta   90.00
_cell.angle_gamma   90.00
#
_symmetry.space_group_name_H-M   'P 1'
#
loop_
_entity.id
_entity.type
_entity.pdbx_description
1 polymer ?
#
loop_
_entity_poly.entity_id
_entity_poly.type
_entity_poly.pdbx_seq_one_letter_code
_entity_poly.pdbx_strand_id
1 'polypeptide(L)'
;MASWKGIYFILTLFWGSFFGSIFMLGPFLPLMFVNPSWYRWINNRLVATWLTLPVALLETMFGVKVIITGDAFVPGERSVIIMNHRTRMDWMFLWNCLMRYSYLRLEKICLKASLKSVPGFGKNLDAIHDITVAYPHNIPQSEKHLLRGDFPREIHFHVHRYPIDTLPTSKEDLQLWCHKRWEEKEERLRSFYQGEKNFYFTGQSVIPPCKSELRVFVVKLLSILYWTLFSPAMCLLIYLYGLVRWYFIITIVIFVLQERIFGGLEIIELACYRLLHKQPHLNSKKNE
;
A
#
# COMPACT_ATOMS: atom_id res chain seq x y z
N MET A 1 -16.01 -24.34 -5.01
CA MET A 1 -14.97 -25.04 -4.24
C MET A 1 -13.75 -24.15 -4.13
N ALA A 2 -12.96 -24.27 -3.06
CA ALA A 2 -11.71 -23.52 -2.93
C ALA A 2 -10.69 -24.00 -3.98
N SER A 3 -9.92 -23.08 -4.55
CA SER A 3 -8.85 -23.41 -5.50
C SER A 3 -7.54 -23.56 -4.74
N TRP A 4 -6.72 -24.54 -5.10
CA TRP A 4 -5.39 -24.71 -4.51
C TRP A 4 -4.54 -23.43 -4.67
N LYS A 5 -4.66 -22.72 -5.80
CA LYS A 5 -4.00 -21.43 -6.03
C LYS A 5 -4.48 -20.37 -5.05
N GLY A 6 -5.80 -20.30 -4.82
CA GLY A 6 -6.42 -19.36 -3.88
C GLY A 6 -6.01 -19.63 -2.43
N ILE A 7 -5.97 -20.92 -2.03
CA ILE A 7 -5.49 -21.35 -0.72
C ILE A 7 -4.01 -20.97 -0.55
N TYR A 8 -3.16 -21.31 -1.53
CA TYR A 8 -1.74 -20.97 -1.49
C TYR A 8 -1.52 -19.46 -1.40
N PHE A 9 -2.27 -18.66 -2.17
CA PHE A 9 -2.22 -17.19 -2.11
C PHE A 9 -2.49 -16.68 -0.68
N ILE A 10 -3.61 -17.09 -0.09
CA ILE A 10 -4.02 -16.62 1.23
C ILE A 10 -3.04 -17.08 2.31
N LEU A 11 -2.64 -18.35 2.31
CA LEU A 11 -1.70 -18.89 3.29
C LEU A 11 -0.34 -18.19 3.19
N THR A 12 0.16 -17.96 1.97
CA THR A 12 1.46 -17.32 1.76
C THR A 12 1.45 -15.85 2.23
N LEU A 13 0.36 -15.11 1.97
CA LEU A 13 0.21 -13.75 2.49
C LEU A 13 0.07 -13.71 4.02
N PHE A 14 -0.74 -14.61 4.59
CA PHE A 14 -0.93 -14.70 6.02
C PHE A 14 0.37 -15.05 6.76
N TRP A 15 1.02 -16.15 6.38
CA TRP A 15 2.27 -16.57 7.03
C TRP A 15 3.41 -15.58 6.78
N GLY A 16 3.48 -15.00 5.57
CA GLY A 16 4.45 -13.96 5.25
C GLY A 16 4.27 -12.71 6.12
N SER A 17 3.04 -12.24 6.32
CA SER A 17 2.79 -11.07 7.17
C SER A 17 3.00 -11.38 8.65
N PHE A 18 2.55 -12.54 9.11
CA PHE A 18 2.68 -12.99 10.49
C PHE A 18 4.15 -13.14 10.89
N PHE A 19 4.92 -13.95 10.17
CA PHE A 19 6.34 -14.13 10.45
C PHE A 19 7.18 -12.91 10.10
N GLY A 20 6.82 -12.15 9.06
CA GLY A 20 7.48 -10.90 8.73
C GLY A 20 7.37 -9.88 9.87
N SER A 21 6.19 -9.75 10.48
CA SER A 21 6.01 -8.85 11.63
C SER A 21 6.86 -9.26 12.83
N ILE A 22 6.93 -10.56 13.12
CA ILE A 22 7.67 -11.07 14.29
C ILE A 22 9.18 -11.06 14.08
N PHE A 23 9.65 -11.62 12.97
CA PHE A 23 11.08 -11.89 12.75
C PHE A 23 11.79 -10.84 11.90
N MET A 24 11.07 -10.05 11.09
CA MET A 24 11.67 -8.96 10.33
C MET A 24 11.46 -7.60 11.00
N LEU A 25 10.23 -7.28 11.44
CA LEU A 25 9.95 -5.98 12.09
C LEU A 25 10.28 -5.98 13.59
N GLY A 26 9.98 -7.08 14.29
CA GLY A 26 10.19 -7.25 15.73
C GLY A 26 11.58 -6.83 16.24
N PRO A 27 12.70 -7.23 15.60
CA PRO A 27 14.04 -6.87 16.06
C PRO A 27 14.33 -5.36 16.04
N PHE A 28 13.61 -4.60 15.22
CA PHE A 28 13.80 -3.16 15.08
C PHE A 28 12.84 -2.34 15.95
N LEU A 29 11.91 -2.95 16.69
CA LEU A 29 11.00 -2.20 17.58
C LEU A 29 11.73 -1.27 18.57
N PRO A 30 12.87 -1.66 19.21
CA PRO A 30 13.57 -0.76 20.11
C PRO A 30 14.10 0.51 19.43
N LEU A 31 14.40 0.43 18.13
CA LEU A 31 14.94 1.56 17.36
C LEU A 31 13.94 2.72 17.28
N MET A 32 12.65 2.45 17.40
CA MET A 32 11.60 3.47 17.46
C MET A 32 11.81 4.46 18.61
N PHE A 33 12.35 4.01 19.75
CA PHE A 33 12.59 4.86 20.93
C PHE A 33 13.91 5.62 20.85
N VAL A 34 14.87 5.14 20.06
CA VAL A 34 16.22 5.73 19.93
C VAL A 34 16.29 6.67 18.73
N ASN A 35 15.80 6.22 17.58
CA ASN A 35 15.82 6.97 16.34
C ASN A 35 14.62 6.62 15.44
N PRO A 36 13.48 7.33 15.61
CA PRO A 36 12.26 7.11 14.82
C PRO A 36 12.47 7.20 13.32
N SER A 37 13.38 8.07 12.85
CA SER A 37 13.67 8.25 11.43
C SER A 37 14.31 7.00 10.82
N TRP A 38 15.28 6.41 11.52
CA TRP A 38 15.89 5.14 11.11
C TRP A 38 14.92 3.97 11.22
N TYR A 39 14.15 3.89 12.30
CA TYR A 39 13.08 2.89 12.45
C TYR A 39 12.12 2.91 11.25
N ARG A 40 11.60 4.09 10.90
CA ARG A 40 10.71 4.29 9.76
C ARG A 40 11.40 3.93 8.44
N TRP A 41 12.66 4.31 8.25
CA TRP A 41 13.41 4.00 7.03
C TRP A 41 13.62 2.50 6.81
N ILE A 42 13.90 1.74 7.88
CA ILE A 42 14.07 0.29 7.86
C ILE A 42 12.71 -0.38 7.65
N ASN A 43 11.70 -0.03 8.45
CA ASN A 43 10.37 -0.61 8.37
C ASN A 43 9.75 -0.44 6.98
N ASN A 44 9.84 0.75 6.39
CA ASN A 44 9.31 0.97 5.03
C ASN A 44 9.96 0.03 4.00
N ARG A 45 11.24 -0.32 4.16
CA ARG A 45 11.92 -1.28 3.26
C ARG A 45 11.46 -2.72 3.50
N LEU A 46 11.36 -3.13 4.76
CA LEU A 46 10.90 -4.47 5.13
C LEU A 46 9.44 -4.69 4.73
N VAL A 47 8.56 -3.71 4.98
CA VAL A 47 7.16 -3.76 4.53
C VAL A 47 7.09 -3.83 3.01
N ALA A 48 7.95 -3.10 2.28
CA ALA A 48 7.96 -3.15 0.82
C ALA A 48 8.31 -4.55 0.25
N THR A 49 9.14 -5.35 0.93
CA THR A 49 9.40 -6.73 0.47
C THR A 49 8.16 -7.60 0.61
N TRP A 50 7.34 -7.38 1.64
CA TRP A 50 6.06 -8.05 1.82
C TRP A 50 5.00 -7.53 0.83
N LEU A 51 4.90 -6.21 0.61
CA LEU A 51 3.97 -5.62 -0.38
C LEU A 51 4.27 -6.09 -1.82
N THR A 52 5.50 -6.50 -2.11
CA THR A 52 5.89 -7.08 -3.39
C THR A 52 5.28 -8.47 -3.61
N LEU A 53 5.07 -9.25 -2.55
CA LEU A 53 4.55 -10.61 -2.60
C LEU A 53 3.14 -10.73 -3.23
N PRO A 54 2.11 -9.98 -2.79
CA PRO A 54 0.79 -10.07 -3.39
C PRO A 54 0.81 -9.66 -4.86
N VAL A 55 1.56 -8.61 -5.22
CA VAL A 55 1.73 -8.19 -6.63
C VAL A 55 2.39 -9.31 -7.45
N ALA A 56 3.43 -9.93 -6.91
CA ALA A 56 4.11 -11.04 -7.56
C ALA A 56 3.14 -12.20 -7.81
N LEU A 57 2.43 -12.64 -6.78
CA LEU A 57 1.48 -13.74 -6.88
C LEU A 57 0.32 -13.44 -7.84
N LEU A 58 -0.24 -12.22 -7.81
CA LEU A 58 -1.30 -11.79 -8.72
C LEU A 58 -0.84 -11.88 -10.18
N GLU A 59 0.27 -11.21 -10.52
CA GLU A 59 0.72 -11.15 -11.91
C GLU A 59 1.31 -12.48 -12.41
N THR A 60 2.03 -13.25 -11.57
CA THR A 60 2.71 -14.47 -12.05
C THR A 60 1.88 -15.74 -11.90
N MET A 61 1.11 -15.89 -10.81
CA MET A 61 0.37 -17.14 -10.53
C MET A 61 -1.05 -17.11 -11.12
N PHE A 62 -1.67 -15.93 -11.12
CA PHE A 62 -3.01 -15.70 -11.67
C PHE A 62 -3.01 -15.01 -13.03
N GLY A 63 -1.85 -14.53 -13.51
CA GLY A 63 -1.73 -13.91 -14.83
C GLY A 63 -2.47 -12.58 -14.94
N VAL A 64 -2.67 -11.87 -13.82
CA VAL A 64 -3.34 -10.57 -13.80
C VAL A 64 -2.56 -9.58 -14.67
N LYS A 65 -3.22 -9.04 -15.69
CA LYS A 65 -2.68 -7.97 -16.54
C LYS A 65 -3.06 -6.61 -15.99
N VAL A 66 -2.13 -5.67 -16.02
CA VAL A 66 -2.34 -4.31 -15.51
C VAL A 66 -2.09 -3.32 -16.63
N ILE A 67 -3.12 -2.56 -16.99
CA ILE A 67 -3.07 -1.51 -18.00
C ILE A 67 -3.24 -0.17 -17.31
N ILE A 68 -2.36 0.78 -17.62
CA ILE A 68 -2.35 2.10 -16.99
C ILE A 68 -2.32 3.16 -18.08
N THR A 69 -3.32 4.03 -18.08
CA THR A 69 -3.43 5.16 -19.02
C THR A 69 -3.49 6.48 -18.26
N GLY A 70 -3.18 7.56 -18.95
CA GLY A 70 -3.31 8.92 -18.44
C GLY A 70 -1.98 9.54 -18.02
N ASP A 71 -1.96 10.21 -16.87
CA ASP A 71 -0.80 10.97 -16.40
C ASP A 71 0.18 10.10 -15.60
N ALA A 72 1.48 10.30 -15.83
CA ALA A 72 2.54 9.59 -15.11
C ALA A 72 2.63 10.01 -13.64
N PHE A 73 2.96 9.05 -12.77
CA PHE A 73 3.36 9.36 -11.40
C PHE A 73 4.75 10.00 -11.39
N VAL A 74 4.89 11.12 -10.69
CA VAL A 74 6.16 11.82 -10.56
C VAL A 74 6.93 11.28 -9.35
N PRO A 75 8.11 10.66 -9.52
CA PRO A 75 8.89 10.15 -8.41
C PRO A 75 9.33 11.26 -7.45
N GLY A 76 9.08 11.08 -6.16
CA GLY A 76 9.48 12.02 -5.12
C GLY A 76 8.38 12.98 -4.67
N GLU A 77 7.28 13.09 -5.43
CA GLU A 77 6.14 13.91 -5.03
C GLU A 77 5.38 13.34 -3.83
N ARG A 78 5.04 14.23 -2.90
CA ARG A 78 4.13 14.00 -1.79
C ARG A 78 2.71 14.16 -2.30
N SER A 79 2.13 13.04 -2.75
CA SER A 79 0.80 13.08 -3.34
C SER A 79 -0.24 12.31 -2.55
N VAL A 80 -1.49 12.75 -2.70
CA VAL A 80 -2.66 12.00 -2.23
C VAL A 80 -3.25 11.27 -3.42
N ILE A 81 -3.45 9.96 -3.29
CA ILE A 81 -4.14 9.15 -4.28
C ILE A 81 -5.62 9.04 -3.89
N ILE A 82 -6.52 9.46 -4.76
CA ILE A 82 -7.96 9.29 -4.59
C ILE A 82 -8.46 8.34 -5.66
N MET A 83 -9.04 7.22 -5.24
CA MET A 83 -9.54 6.18 -6.14
C MET A 83 -11.02 5.91 -5.90
N ASN A 84 -11.77 5.55 -6.94
CA ASN A 84 -13.08 4.94 -6.75
C ASN A 84 -12.94 3.61 -6.00
N HIS A 85 -13.98 3.20 -5.28
CA HIS A 85 -13.99 1.94 -4.53
C HIS A 85 -15.02 0.98 -5.10
N ARG A 86 -14.57 -0.01 -5.87
CA ARG A 86 -15.41 -1.03 -6.53
C ARG A 86 -15.32 -2.37 -5.86
N THR A 87 -14.20 -2.67 -5.19
CA THR A 87 -13.98 -3.93 -4.49
C THR A 87 -13.28 -3.71 -3.16
N ARG A 88 -13.49 -4.62 -2.20
CA ARG A 88 -12.75 -4.60 -0.92
C ARG A 88 -11.23 -4.76 -1.08
N MET A 89 -10.74 -5.05 -2.29
CA MET A 89 -9.36 -5.40 -2.59
C MET A 89 -8.67 -4.40 -3.52
N ASP A 90 -9.32 -3.27 -3.83
CA ASP A 90 -8.77 -2.24 -4.73
C ASP A 90 -7.40 -1.75 -4.26
N TRP A 91 -7.18 -1.66 -2.93
CA TRP A 91 -5.89 -1.29 -2.35
C TRP A 91 -4.77 -2.27 -2.72
N MET A 92 -5.04 -3.57 -2.71
CA MET A 92 -4.07 -4.58 -3.09
C MET A 92 -3.79 -4.51 -4.60
N PHE A 93 -4.83 -4.23 -5.39
CA PHE A 93 -4.69 -4.08 -6.83
C PHE A 93 -3.89 -2.83 -7.21
N LEU A 94 -4.04 -1.73 -6.47
CA LEU A 94 -3.26 -0.51 -6.64
C LEU A 94 -1.75 -0.75 -6.51
N TRP A 95 -1.32 -1.71 -5.68
CA TRP A 95 0.10 -2.04 -5.58
C TRP A 95 0.71 -2.57 -6.88
N ASN A 96 -0.07 -3.22 -7.75
CA ASN A 96 0.45 -3.64 -9.06
C ASN A 96 0.76 -2.41 -9.94
N CYS A 97 -0.05 -1.36 -9.83
CA CYS A 97 0.23 -0.07 -10.45
C CYS A 97 1.49 0.57 -9.86
N LEU A 98 1.54 0.74 -8.53
CA LEU A 98 2.65 1.42 -7.87
C LEU A 98 3.99 0.67 -7.99
N MET A 99 3.99 -0.66 -8.15
CA MET A 99 5.22 -1.42 -8.37
C MET A 99 5.97 -0.95 -9.62
N ARG A 100 5.28 -0.53 -10.67
CA ARG A 100 5.87 -0.17 -11.97
C ARG A 100 6.10 1.31 -12.14
N TYR A 101 5.28 2.14 -11.49
CA TYR A 101 5.24 3.59 -11.73
C TYR A 101 5.61 4.42 -10.50
N SER A 102 5.79 3.81 -9.32
CA SER A 102 6.14 4.55 -8.10
C SER A 102 6.96 3.69 -7.11
N TYR A 103 7.04 4.10 -5.84
CA TYR A 103 7.71 3.37 -4.77
C TYR A 103 6.69 2.79 -3.78
N LEU A 104 6.43 1.48 -3.85
CA LEU A 104 5.57 0.76 -2.90
C LEU A 104 5.90 1.06 -1.43
N ARG A 105 7.19 1.23 -1.10
CA ARG A 105 7.66 1.50 0.27
C ARG A 105 7.14 2.80 0.89
N LEU A 106 6.69 3.75 0.07
CA LEU A 106 6.25 5.08 0.52
C LEU A 106 4.72 5.20 0.56
N GLU A 107 4.01 4.21 0.02
CA GLU A 107 2.56 4.17 0.03
C GLU A 107 2.04 3.99 1.47
N LYS A 108 0.97 4.72 1.80
CA LYS A 108 0.29 4.67 3.10
C LYS A 108 -1.21 4.79 2.88
N ILE A 109 -1.93 3.71 3.19
CA ILE A 109 -3.39 3.67 3.11
C ILE A 109 -3.96 4.32 4.37
N CYS A 110 -4.65 5.44 4.22
CA CYS A 110 -5.32 6.12 5.33
C CYS A 110 -6.83 5.83 5.31
N LEU A 111 -7.36 5.34 6.42
CA LEU A 111 -8.81 5.15 6.58
C LEU A 111 -9.54 6.49 6.75
N LYS A 112 -10.81 6.54 6.32
CA LYS A 112 -11.66 7.75 6.33
C LYS A 112 -11.75 8.42 7.71
N ALA A 113 -11.79 7.65 8.79
CA ALA A 113 -11.83 8.18 10.14
C ALA A 113 -10.49 8.84 10.54
N SER A 114 -9.37 8.17 10.25
CA SER A 114 -8.03 8.67 10.56
C SER A 114 -7.69 9.97 9.83
N LEU A 115 -8.17 10.14 8.60
CA LEU A 115 -8.00 11.37 7.80
C LEU A 115 -8.47 12.64 8.53
N LYS A 116 -9.55 12.58 9.33
CA LYS A 116 -10.05 13.74 10.09
C LYS A 116 -9.05 14.23 11.14
N SER A 117 -8.13 13.37 11.56
CA SER A 117 -7.19 13.62 12.66
C SER A 117 -5.81 14.04 12.21
N VAL A 118 -5.55 14.10 10.88
CA VAL A 118 -4.23 14.45 10.33
C VAL A 118 -4.09 15.98 10.24
N PRO A 119 -3.33 16.64 11.15
CA PRO A 119 -3.15 18.08 11.10
C PRO A 119 -2.29 18.46 9.89
N GLY A 120 -2.68 19.53 9.18
CA GLY A 120 -1.92 20.05 8.04
C GLY A 120 -2.04 19.21 6.76
N PHE A 121 -3.00 18.29 6.68
CA PHE A 121 -3.36 17.62 5.42
C PHE A 121 -3.66 18.69 4.35
N GLY A 122 -2.82 18.79 3.33
CA GLY A 122 -2.89 19.84 2.29
C GLY A 122 -1.64 20.73 2.18
N LYS A 123 -1.04 21.18 3.28
CA LYS A 123 0.02 22.23 3.24
C LYS A 123 1.39 21.75 2.75
N ASN A 124 1.61 20.44 2.67
CA ASN A 124 2.87 19.81 2.27
C ASN A 124 2.67 18.79 1.14
N LEU A 125 1.58 18.91 0.38
CA LEU A 125 1.26 18.05 -0.75
C LEU A 125 1.65 18.75 -2.04
N ASP A 126 2.24 18.00 -2.96
CA ASP A 126 2.65 18.51 -4.27
C ASP A 126 1.52 18.31 -5.30
N ALA A 127 0.74 17.21 -5.18
CA ALA A 127 -0.31 16.86 -6.14
C ALA A 127 -1.38 15.92 -5.57
N ILE A 128 -2.54 15.86 -6.23
CA ILE A 128 -3.55 14.81 -6.09
C ILE A 128 -3.53 13.94 -7.35
N HIS A 129 -3.41 12.63 -7.17
CA HIS A 129 -3.58 11.65 -8.24
C HIS A 129 -4.98 11.07 -8.15
N ASP A 130 -5.81 11.41 -9.11
CA ASP A 130 -7.17 10.94 -9.25
C ASP A 130 -7.19 9.68 -10.12
N ILE A 131 -7.47 8.53 -9.51
CA ILE A 131 -7.40 7.23 -10.17
C ILE A 131 -8.82 6.68 -10.38
N THR A 132 -9.10 6.26 -11.61
CA THR A 132 -10.25 5.40 -11.93
C THR A 132 -9.76 3.98 -12.16
N VAL A 133 -10.19 3.05 -11.31
CA VAL A 133 -9.96 1.62 -11.47
C VAL A 133 -11.19 0.93 -12.04
N ALA A 134 -10.99 0.10 -13.06
CA ALA A 134 -12.04 -0.70 -13.69
C ALA A 134 -11.56 -2.12 -14.00
N TYR A 135 -12.53 -3.05 -14.03
CA TYR A 135 -12.28 -4.48 -14.28
C TYR A 135 -13.19 -4.95 -15.44
N PRO A 136 -12.64 -5.37 -16.58
CA PRO A 136 -13.40 -5.66 -17.80
C PRO A 136 -14.19 -6.98 -17.74
N HIS A 137 -13.70 -7.95 -16.96
CA HIS A 137 -14.24 -9.32 -16.96
C HIS A 137 -14.88 -9.69 -15.63
N ASN A 138 -14.08 -9.82 -14.58
CA ASN A 138 -14.51 -10.23 -13.26
C ASN A 138 -14.15 -9.17 -12.22
N ILE A 139 -15.17 -8.71 -11.49
CA ILE A 139 -15.05 -7.74 -10.39
C ILE A 139 -15.10 -8.54 -9.09
N PRO A 140 -13.97 -8.78 -8.40
CA PRO A 140 -13.98 -9.64 -7.24
C PRO A 140 -14.58 -8.90 -6.02
N GLN A 141 -15.79 -9.28 -5.59
CA GLN A 141 -16.53 -8.51 -4.57
C GLN A 141 -16.10 -8.82 -3.13
N SER A 142 -15.61 -10.03 -2.85
CA SER A 142 -15.31 -10.50 -1.50
C SER A 142 -14.10 -11.42 -1.42
N GLU A 143 -13.62 -11.65 -0.20
CA GLU A 143 -12.52 -12.56 0.12
C GLU A 143 -12.83 -14.02 -0.26
N LYS A 144 -14.11 -14.37 -0.44
CA LYS A 144 -14.51 -15.68 -0.99
C LYS A 144 -14.01 -15.89 -2.42
N HIS A 145 -13.87 -14.82 -3.21
CA HIS A 145 -13.29 -14.90 -4.56
C HIS A 145 -11.79 -15.21 -4.50
N LEU A 146 -11.07 -14.70 -3.49
CA LEU A 146 -9.67 -15.05 -3.24
C LEU A 146 -9.50 -16.56 -3.00
N LEU A 147 -10.31 -17.14 -2.12
CA LEU A 147 -10.28 -18.58 -1.81
C LEU A 147 -10.59 -19.45 -3.05
N ARG A 148 -11.46 -18.97 -3.93
CA ARG A 148 -11.80 -19.65 -5.18
C ARG A 148 -10.75 -19.44 -6.27
N GLY A 149 -9.76 -18.57 -6.06
CA GLY A 149 -8.77 -18.20 -7.08
C GLY A 149 -9.37 -17.37 -8.22
N ASP A 150 -10.50 -16.73 -7.99
CA ASP A 150 -11.20 -15.89 -8.96
C ASP A 150 -10.68 -14.44 -8.86
N PHE A 151 -9.54 -14.22 -9.52
CA PHE A 151 -8.86 -12.93 -9.58
C PHE A 151 -9.09 -12.23 -10.91
N PRO A 152 -9.14 -10.88 -10.94
CA PRO A 152 -9.37 -10.13 -12.16
C PRO A 152 -8.32 -10.49 -13.20
N ARG A 153 -8.74 -10.93 -14.39
CA ARG A 153 -7.79 -11.24 -15.48
C ARG A 153 -7.01 -10.01 -15.93
N GLU A 154 -7.67 -8.86 -15.83
CA GLU A 154 -7.14 -7.58 -16.26
C GLU A 154 -7.67 -6.47 -15.34
N ILE A 155 -6.82 -5.48 -15.07
CA ILE A 155 -7.13 -4.32 -14.24
C ILE A 155 -6.68 -3.09 -15.01
N HIS A 156 -7.60 -2.15 -15.23
CA HIS A 156 -7.31 -0.89 -15.89
C HIS A 156 -7.29 0.22 -14.86
N PHE A 157 -6.22 0.99 -14.85
CA PHE A 157 -6.10 2.23 -14.12
C PHE A 157 -6.04 3.39 -15.11
N HIS A 158 -6.87 4.39 -14.90
CA HIS A 158 -6.74 5.69 -15.55
C HIS A 158 -6.36 6.72 -14.50
N VAL A 159 -5.19 7.33 -14.67
CA VAL A 159 -4.60 8.25 -13.70
C VAL A 159 -4.71 9.67 -14.25
N HIS A 160 -5.17 10.60 -13.42
CA HIS A 160 -5.11 12.03 -13.72
C HIS A 160 -4.42 12.77 -12.58
N ARG A 161 -3.44 13.63 -12.90
CA ARG A 161 -2.63 14.34 -11.90
C ARG A 161 -3.05 15.80 -11.83
N TYR A 162 -3.45 16.24 -10.65
CA TYR A 162 -3.75 17.64 -10.33
C TYR A 162 -2.65 18.21 -9.43
N PRO A 163 -1.82 19.16 -9.90
CA PRO A 163 -0.91 19.90 -9.03
C PRO A 163 -1.69 20.62 -7.93
N ILE A 164 -1.12 20.69 -6.71
CA ILE A 164 -1.81 21.32 -5.58
C ILE A 164 -2.20 22.78 -5.87
N ASP A 165 -1.35 23.51 -6.61
CA ASP A 165 -1.55 24.91 -6.96
C ASP A 165 -2.76 25.16 -7.87
N THR A 166 -3.31 24.09 -8.47
CA THR A 166 -4.51 24.15 -9.32
C THR A 166 -5.80 23.94 -8.54
N LEU A 167 -5.72 23.55 -7.26
CA LEU A 167 -6.89 23.24 -6.45
C LEU A 167 -7.50 24.48 -5.80
N PRO A 168 -8.83 24.51 -5.63
CA PRO A 168 -9.47 25.57 -4.88
C PRO A 168 -8.99 25.63 -3.43
N THR A 169 -8.78 26.83 -2.92
CA THR A 169 -8.35 27.08 -1.54
C THR A 169 -9.53 27.15 -0.56
N SER A 170 -10.70 27.58 -1.05
CA SER A 170 -11.95 27.60 -0.30
C SER A 170 -12.48 26.19 -0.09
N LYS A 171 -13.04 25.92 1.09
CA LYS A 171 -13.57 24.59 1.45
C LYS A 171 -14.79 24.25 0.60
N GLU A 172 -15.66 25.22 0.35
CA GLU A 172 -16.88 25.07 -0.44
C GLU A 172 -16.54 24.76 -1.90
N ASP A 173 -15.59 25.49 -2.49
CA ASP A 173 -15.14 25.27 -3.86
C ASP A 173 -14.39 23.94 -4.01
N LEU A 174 -13.59 23.56 -3.01
CA LEU A 174 -12.91 22.27 -2.98
C LEU A 174 -13.92 21.12 -2.87
N GLN A 175 -14.99 21.29 -2.09
CA GLN A 175 -16.08 20.33 -2.03
C GLN A 175 -16.76 20.18 -3.39
N LEU A 176 -17.09 21.28 -4.06
CA LEU A 176 -17.66 21.26 -5.40
C LEU A 176 -16.72 20.59 -6.41
N TRP A 177 -15.41 20.88 -6.32
CA TRP A 177 -14.38 20.24 -7.12
C TRP A 177 -14.38 18.73 -6.91
N CYS A 178 -14.43 18.25 -5.65
CA CYS A 178 -14.51 16.82 -5.35
C CYS A 178 -15.79 16.17 -5.92
N HIS A 179 -16.94 16.84 -5.83
CA HIS A 179 -18.19 16.35 -6.43
C HIS A 179 -18.07 16.20 -7.95
N LYS A 180 -17.49 17.20 -8.62
CA LYS A 180 -17.26 17.16 -10.06
C LYS A 180 -16.32 16.02 -10.46
N ARG A 181 -15.22 15.81 -9.72
CA ARG A 181 -14.31 14.68 -9.95
C ARG A 181 -15.00 13.33 -9.78
N TRP A 182 -15.88 13.21 -8.79
CA TRP A 182 -16.67 12.00 -8.60
C TRP A 182 -17.62 11.75 -9.79
N GLU A 183 -18.33 12.78 -10.25
CA GLU A 183 -19.24 12.67 -11.40
C GLU A 183 -18.50 12.26 -12.68
N GLU A 184 -17.37 12.91 -12.98
CA GLU A 184 -16.51 12.56 -14.13
C GLU A 184 -16.01 11.11 -14.06
N LYS A 185 -15.68 10.59 -12.87
CA LYS A 185 -15.31 9.18 -12.70
C LYS A 185 -16.47 8.25 -13.00
N GLU A 186 -17.67 8.55 -12.51
CA GLU A 186 -18.85 7.71 -12.75
C GLU A 186 -19.22 7.69 -14.24
N GLU A 187 -19.11 8.83 -14.94
CA GLU A 187 -19.27 8.89 -16.39
C GLU A 187 -18.19 8.06 -17.11
N ARG A 188 -16.92 8.23 -16.74
CA ARG A 188 -15.80 7.46 -17.31
C ARG A 188 -16.00 5.95 -17.11
N LEU A 189 -16.45 5.51 -15.94
CA LEU A 189 -16.77 4.11 -15.67
C LEU A 189 -17.95 3.64 -16.51
N ARG A 190 -18.99 4.44 -16.66
CA ARG A 190 -20.13 4.11 -17.54
C ARG A 190 -19.68 3.88 -18.97
N SER A 191 -18.89 4.79 -19.52
CA SER A 191 -18.31 4.67 -20.88
C SER A 191 -17.42 3.44 -21.01
N PHE A 192 -16.58 3.15 -20.01
CA PHE A 192 -15.75 1.95 -20.00
C PHE A 192 -16.60 0.66 -20.09
N TYR A 193 -17.66 0.55 -19.29
CA TYR A 193 -18.48 -0.66 -19.23
C TYR A 193 -19.46 -0.82 -20.39
N GLN A 194 -19.88 0.29 -21.03
CA GLN A 194 -20.75 0.27 -22.22
C GLN A 194 -19.97 0.10 -23.53
N GLY A 195 -18.71 0.54 -23.57
CA GLY A 195 -17.85 0.47 -24.75
C GLY A 195 -16.95 -0.76 -24.77
N GLU A 196 -15.75 -0.58 -25.32
CA GLU A 196 -14.74 -1.63 -25.54
C GLU A 196 -13.98 -2.07 -24.28
N LYS A 197 -14.37 -1.58 -23.09
CA LYS A 197 -13.72 -1.90 -21.80
C LYS A 197 -12.24 -1.56 -21.76
N ASN A 198 -11.91 -0.41 -22.32
CA ASN A 198 -10.61 0.24 -22.22
C ASN A 198 -10.80 1.74 -21.99
N PHE A 199 -9.74 2.45 -21.62
CA PHE A 199 -9.78 3.91 -21.41
C PHE A 199 -9.27 4.71 -22.62
N TYR A 200 -9.10 4.11 -23.80
CA TYR A 200 -8.54 4.81 -24.96
C TYR A 200 -9.44 5.93 -25.49
N PHE A 201 -10.76 5.87 -25.20
CA PHE A 201 -11.70 6.95 -25.50
C PHE A 201 -11.37 8.27 -24.80
N THR A 202 -10.52 8.27 -23.77
CA THR A 202 -10.05 9.49 -23.10
C THR A 202 -9.01 10.26 -23.92
N GLY A 203 -8.53 9.68 -25.04
CA GLY A 203 -7.47 10.27 -25.86
C GLY A 203 -6.07 10.23 -25.24
N GLN A 204 -5.94 9.72 -24.00
CA GLN A 204 -4.65 9.58 -23.32
C GLN A 204 -4.04 8.20 -23.57
N SER A 205 -2.73 8.19 -23.85
CA SER A 205 -1.98 6.98 -24.16
C SER A 205 -1.64 6.14 -22.92
N VAL A 206 -1.17 4.91 -23.17
CA VAL A 206 -0.60 4.05 -22.13
C VAL A 206 0.68 4.70 -21.61
N ILE A 207 0.79 4.82 -20.30
CA ILE A 207 1.96 5.41 -19.66
C ILE A 207 3.11 4.41 -19.77
N PRO A 208 4.31 4.80 -20.22
CA PRO A 208 5.47 3.91 -20.18
C PRO A 208 5.89 3.67 -18.72
N PRO A 209 6.19 2.42 -18.32
CA PRO A 209 6.60 2.12 -16.96
C PRO A 209 7.93 2.81 -16.60
N CYS A 210 8.03 3.33 -15.38
CA CYS A 210 9.26 3.99 -14.91
C CYS A 210 10.37 3.00 -14.52
N LYS A 211 10.09 1.69 -14.61
CA LYS A 211 11.01 0.57 -14.33
C LYS A 211 10.94 -0.41 -15.48
N SER A 212 12.09 -1.00 -15.83
CA SER A 212 12.14 -2.02 -16.88
C SER A 212 11.34 -3.27 -16.51
N GLU A 213 10.69 -3.87 -17.51
CA GLU A 213 9.92 -5.10 -17.33
C GLU A 213 10.78 -6.25 -16.77
N LEU A 214 12.04 -6.36 -17.22
CA LEU A 214 12.98 -7.35 -16.69
C LEU A 214 13.24 -7.16 -15.19
N ARG A 215 13.47 -5.91 -14.74
CA ARG A 215 13.68 -5.62 -13.32
C ARG A 215 12.45 -6.00 -12.49
N VAL A 216 11.27 -5.63 -12.96
CA VAL A 216 10.01 -5.95 -12.26
C VAL A 216 9.79 -7.47 -12.22
N PHE A 217 10.04 -8.17 -13.33
CA PHE A 217 9.96 -9.62 -13.39
C PHE A 217 10.90 -10.31 -12.39
N VAL A 218 12.19 -9.94 -12.37
CA VAL A 218 13.19 -10.50 -11.45
C VAL A 218 12.80 -10.25 -10.00
N VAL A 219 12.37 -9.03 -9.66
CA VAL A 219 11.93 -8.69 -8.29
C VAL A 219 10.74 -9.54 -7.85
N LYS A 220 9.75 -9.77 -8.74
CA LYS A 220 8.61 -10.65 -8.44
C LYS A 220 9.06 -12.10 -8.19
N LEU A 221 9.94 -12.64 -9.04
CA LEU A 221 10.45 -14.00 -8.89
C LEU A 221 11.22 -14.20 -7.59
N LEU A 222 12.13 -13.27 -7.28
CA LEU A 222 12.89 -13.29 -6.03
C LEU A 222 11.99 -13.14 -4.81
N SER A 223 10.93 -12.33 -4.89
CA SER A 223 9.95 -12.17 -3.82
C SER A 223 9.21 -13.48 -3.53
N ILE A 224 8.69 -14.15 -4.57
CA ILE A 224 7.99 -15.44 -4.42
C ILE A 224 8.94 -16.49 -3.82
N LEU A 225 10.16 -16.59 -4.35
CA LEU A 225 11.17 -17.53 -3.85
C LEU A 225 11.48 -17.26 -2.37
N TYR A 226 11.80 -16.02 -2.02
CA TYR A 226 12.11 -15.61 -0.65
C TYR A 226 10.99 -15.96 0.32
N TRP A 227 9.75 -15.54 0.04
CA TRP A 227 8.64 -15.72 0.97
C TRP A 227 8.16 -17.17 1.08
N THR A 228 8.31 -17.95 0.00
CA THR A 228 8.02 -19.40 0.00
C THR A 228 9.00 -20.16 0.89
N LEU A 229 10.28 -19.75 0.92
CA LEU A 229 11.30 -20.39 1.75
C LEU A 229 11.31 -19.85 3.19
N PHE A 230 11.05 -18.55 3.36
CA PHE A 230 11.12 -17.86 4.64
C PHE A 230 10.12 -18.44 5.65
N SER A 231 8.85 -18.63 5.27
CA SER A 231 7.82 -19.05 6.22
C SER A 231 8.07 -20.47 6.79
N PRO A 232 8.36 -21.50 5.98
CA PRO A 232 8.76 -22.81 6.50
C PRO A 232 10.06 -22.77 7.30
N ALA A 233 11.03 -21.96 6.89
CA ALA A 233 12.28 -21.79 7.64
C ALA A 233 12.01 -21.23 9.05
N MET A 234 11.11 -20.25 9.21
CA MET A 234 10.75 -19.73 10.53
C MET A 234 10.06 -20.79 11.39
N CYS A 235 9.15 -21.59 10.83
CA CYS A 235 8.56 -22.73 11.54
C CYS A 235 9.63 -23.72 12.02
N LEU A 236 10.60 -24.05 11.16
CA LEU A 236 11.70 -24.95 11.49
C LEU A 236 12.59 -24.37 12.59
N LEU A 237 12.93 -23.07 12.53
CA LEU A 237 13.74 -22.41 13.55
C LEU A 237 13.05 -22.38 14.92
N ILE A 238 11.74 -22.12 14.95
CA ILE A 238 10.92 -22.20 16.17
C ILE A 238 10.97 -23.63 16.74
N TYR A 239 10.82 -24.65 15.89
CA TYR A 239 10.88 -26.04 16.36
C TYR A 239 12.26 -26.40 16.95
N LEU A 240 13.33 -26.08 16.24
CA LEU A 240 14.69 -26.50 16.58
C LEU A 240 15.29 -25.73 17.77
N TYR A 241 15.07 -24.41 17.88
CA TYR A 241 15.84 -23.56 18.79
C TYR A 241 14.97 -22.95 19.90
N GLY A 242 15.32 -23.24 21.16
CA GLY A 242 14.60 -22.74 22.33
C GLY A 242 14.60 -21.21 22.46
N LEU A 243 15.71 -20.54 22.12
CA LEU A 243 15.80 -19.07 22.14
C LEU A 243 14.82 -18.43 21.14
N VAL A 244 14.68 -19.01 19.95
CA VAL A 244 13.75 -18.53 18.91
C VAL A 244 12.30 -18.67 19.38
N ARG A 245 11.96 -19.76 20.10
CA ARG A 245 10.63 -19.93 20.71
C ARG A 245 10.31 -18.85 21.72
N TRP A 246 11.25 -18.58 22.64
CA TRP A 246 11.06 -17.52 23.63
C TRP A 246 10.93 -16.15 22.98
N TYR A 247 11.78 -15.83 22.00
CA TYR A 247 11.66 -14.60 21.23
C TYR A 247 10.28 -14.47 20.54
N PHE A 248 9.81 -15.54 19.90
CA PHE A 248 8.51 -15.60 19.25
C PHE A 248 7.36 -15.31 20.22
N ILE A 249 7.35 -15.99 21.38
CA ILE A 249 6.33 -15.80 22.42
C ILE A 249 6.37 -14.38 22.98
N ILE A 250 7.55 -13.88 23.34
CA ILE A 250 7.73 -12.53 23.91
C ILE A 250 7.25 -11.48 22.92
N THR A 251 7.62 -11.60 21.65
CA THR A 251 7.24 -10.65 20.61
C THR A 251 5.74 -10.64 20.37
N ILE A 252 5.07 -11.81 20.40
CA ILE A 252 3.60 -11.89 20.35
C ILE A 252 2.97 -11.18 21.54
N VAL A 253 3.48 -11.43 22.76
CA VAL A 253 2.98 -10.77 23.97
C VAL A 253 3.13 -9.25 23.85
N ILE A 254 4.28 -8.76 23.37
CA ILE A 254 4.51 -7.33 23.11
C ILE A 254 3.48 -6.79 22.12
N PHE A 255 3.28 -7.45 20.97
CA PHE A 255 2.31 -7.00 19.97
C PHE A 255 0.86 -7.00 20.47
N VAL A 256 0.46 -7.96 21.31
CA VAL A 256 -0.89 -8.00 21.89
C VAL A 256 -1.06 -6.92 22.95
N LEU A 257 -0.09 -6.77 23.85
CA LEU A 257 -0.15 -5.76 24.91
C LEU A 257 -0.13 -4.33 24.35
N GLN A 258 0.74 -4.05 23.39
CA GLN A 258 0.81 -2.72 22.78
C GLN A 258 -0.49 -2.33 22.07
N GLU A 259 -1.15 -3.30 21.42
CA GLU A 259 -2.44 -3.06 20.75
C GLU A 259 -3.51 -2.72 21.77
N ARG A 260 -3.56 -3.48 22.88
CA ARG A 260 -4.56 -3.30 23.93
C ARG A 260 -4.36 -2.03 24.75
N ILE A 261 -3.11 -1.63 25.00
CA ILE A 261 -2.78 -0.50 25.88
C ILE A 261 -2.71 0.80 25.08
N PHE A 262 -2.06 0.81 23.92
CA PHE A 262 -1.75 2.02 23.16
C PHE A 262 -2.54 2.16 21.86
N GLY A 263 -3.31 1.14 21.45
CA GLY A 263 -4.09 1.15 20.22
C GLY A 263 -3.27 0.95 18.95
N GLY A 264 -2.05 0.39 19.08
CA GLY A 264 -1.21 0.00 17.94
C GLY A 264 0.13 0.72 17.86
N LEU A 265 1.08 0.11 17.12
CA LEU A 265 2.46 0.58 17.03
C LEU A 265 2.59 1.95 16.38
N GLU A 266 1.70 2.28 15.44
CA GLU A 266 1.72 3.56 14.73
C GLU A 266 1.53 4.74 15.69
N ILE A 267 0.72 4.56 16.74
CA ILE A 267 0.47 5.59 17.76
C ILE A 267 1.73 5.79 18.61
N ILE A 268 2.40 4.69 18.98
CA ILE A 268 3.65 4.73 19.74
C ILE A 268 4.76 5.39 18.91
N GLU A 269 4.90 5.02 17.63
CA GLU A 269 5.87 5.63 16.70
C GLU A 269 5.66 7.13 16.61
N LEU A 270 4.40 7.57 16.41
CA LEU A 270 4.06 8.97 16.30
C LEU A 270 4.35 9.73 17.61
N ALA A 271 4.11 9.12 18.77
CA ALA A 271 4.46 9.68 20.07
C ALA A 271 5.98 9.84 20.22
N CYS A 272 6.75 8.80 19.92
CA CYS A 272 8.22 8.82 19.97
C CYS A 272 8.79 9.90 19.04
N TYR A 273 8.29 10.00 17.81
CA TYR A 273 8.69 11.02 16.85
C TYR A 273 8.42 12.44 17.39
N ARG A 274 7.22 12.68 17.94
CA ARG A 274 6.87 13.98 18.52
C ARG A 274 7.72 14.33 19.74
N LEU A 275 8.04 13.36 20.60
CA LEU A 275 8.88 13.59 21.78
C LEU A 275 10.31 13.96 21.38
N LEU A 276 10.90 13.23 20.45
CA LEU A 276 12.29 13.44 20.01
C LEU A 276 12.47 14.66 19.10
N HIS A 277 11.44 15.08 18.36
CA HIS A 277 11.51 16.26 17.48
C HIS A 277 10.85 17.54 18.03
N LYS A 278 10.21 17.51 19.20
CA LYS A 278 9.82 18.75 19.92
C LYS A 278 10.99 19.42 20.64
N GLN A 279 12.17 18.80 20.72
CA GLN A 279 13.34 19.37 21.40
C GLN A 279 14.11 20.52 20.72
N PRO A 280 13.91 20.95 19.44
CA PRO A 280 14.68 22.08 18.90
C PRO A 280 14.18 23.48 19.33
N HIS A 281 12.88 23.68 19.57
CA HIS A 281 12.30 25.03 19.67
C HIS A 281 12.09 25.57 21.10
N LEU A 282 12.33 24.78 22.14
CA LEU A 282 12.20 25.24 23.54
C LEU A 282 13.52 25.76 24.14
N ASN A 283 14.66 25.49 23.50
CA ASN A 283 15.97 26.00 23.96
C ASN A 283 16.38 27.34 23.32
N SER A 284 15.69 27.83 22.27
CA SER A 284 16.00 29.14 21.67
C SER A 284 15.24 30.31 22.32
N LYS A 285 14.27 30.05 23.21
CA LYS A 285 13.50 31.08 23.92
C LYS A 285 13.92 31.29 25.39
N LYS A 286 15.07 30.73 25.79
CA LYS A 286 15.65 30.96 27.12
C LYS A 286 16.88 31.88 27.12
N ASN A 287 17.32 32.34 25.96
CA ASN A 287 18.47 33.24 25.79
C ASN A 287 18.11 34.50 24.97
N GLU A 288 16.94 35.10 25.22
CA GLU A 288 16.64 36.49 24.86
C GLU A 288 15.94 37.17 26.05
#